data_AF-A0A4R6RS73-F1
#
_entry.id   AF-A0A4R6RS73-F1
#
_cell.length_a   1.000
_cell.length_b   1.000
_cell.length_c   1.000
_cell.angle_alpha   90.00
_cell.angle_beta   90.00
_cell.angle_gamma   90.00
#
_symmetry.space_group_name_H-M   'P 1'
#
loop_
_entity.id
_entity.type
_entity.pdbx_description
1 polymer ?
#
loop_
_entity_poly.entity_id
_entity_poly.type
_entity_poly.pdbx_seq_one_letter_code
_entity_poly.pdbx_strand_id
1 'polypeptide(L)'
;MKLLTKEIEKKLPAIEEAKNSENCIVQVKYFHPLSSWTWYVAGYTDDHFWGLVDGDFLETGLISLEELKSVKLLGLGVERDLHFEPKPMSEVRKEIQKTRR
;
A
#
# COMPACT_ATOMS: atom_id res chain seq x y z
N MET A 1 4.70 -16.16 -0.16
CA MET A 1 5.18 -15.03 -0.98
C MET A 1 5.83 -13.98 -0.07
N LYS A 2 6.87 -13.26 -0.50
CA LYS A 2 7.41 -12.11 0.26
C LYS A 2 6.65 -10.84 -0.14
N LEU A 3 6.16 -10.07 0.84
CA LEU A 3 5.42 -8.82 0.59
C LEU A 3 6.33 -7.71 0.05
N LEU A 4 7.52 -7.56 0.62
CA LEU A 4 8.56 -6.64 0.16
C LEU A 4 9.71 -7.45 -0.45
N THR A 5 10.00 -7.23 -1.72
CA THR A 5 11.18 -7.77 -2.40
C THR A 5 12.21 -6.66 -2.56
N LYS A 6 13.49 -7.03 -2.76
CA LYS A 6 14.56 -6.05 -3.04
C LYS A 6 14.27 -5.19 -4.28
N GLU A 7 13.52 -5.72 -5.24
CA GLU A 7 13.14 -4.98 -6.46
C GLU A 7 12.08 -3.91 -6.17
N ILE A 8 11.12 -4.23 -5.30
CA ILE A 8 10.11 -3.27 -4.84
C ILE A 8 10.76 -2.20 -3.97
N GLU A 9 11.60 -2.62 -3.02
CA GLU A 9 12.31 -1.73 -2.11
C GLU A 9 13.11 -0.67 -2.87
N LYS A 10 13.77 -1.06 -3.98
CA LYS A 10 14.49 -0.12 -4.87
C LYS A 10 13.61 0.89 -5.61
N LYS A 11 12.32 0.59 -5.80
CA LYS A 11 11.38 1.49 -6.48
C LYS A 11 10.71 2.47 -5.52
N LEU A 12 10.74 2.18 -4.22
CA LEU A 12 10.11 2.99 -3.21
C LEU A 12 11.09 4.08 -2.75
N PRO A 13 10.73 5.37 -2.84
CA PRO A 13 11.49 6.43 -2.20
C PRO A 13 11.40 6.34 -0.67
N ALA A 14 12.25 7.09 0.02
CA ALA A 14 12.13 7.25 1.47
C ALA A 14 10.78 7.89 1.82
N ILE A 15 10.25 7.63 3.02
CA ILE A 15 8.94 8.13 3.45
C ILE A 15 8.89 9.67 3.39
N GLU A 16 9.95 10.33 3.82
CA GLU A 16 10.01 11.80 3.83
C GLU A 16 10.03 12.39 2.41
N GLU A 17 10.67 11.73 1.46
CA GLU A 17 10.60 12.12 0.04
C GLU A 17 9.19 11.91 -0.53
N ALA A 18 8.57 10.76 -0.21
CA ALA A 18 7.21 10.44 -0.63
C ALA A 18 6.18 11.47 -0.14
N LYS A 19 6.26 11.88 1.13
CA LYS A 19 5.37 12.88 1.74
C LYS A 19 5.50 14.27 1.11
N ASN A 20 6.71 14.65 0.71
CA ASN A 20 7.00 15.97 0.14
C ASN A 20 6.67 16.04 -1.36
N SER A 21 6.30 14.93 -2.00
CA SER A 21 5.99 14.88 -3.42
C SER A 21 4.50 15.08 -3.67
N GLU A 22 4.14 16.15 -4.41
CA GLU A 22 2.76 16.39 -4.86
C GLU A 22 2.23 15.29 -5.79
N ASN A 23 3.13 14.58 -6.46
CA ASN A 23 2.83 13.52 -7.43
C ASN A 23 3.45 12.19 -7.01
N CYS A 24 3.46 11.88 -5.71
CA CYS A 24 4.00 10.62 -5.23
C CYS A 24 3.35 9.43 -5.94
N ILE A 25 4.17 8.53 -6.46
CA ILE A 25 3.71 7.37 -7.23
C ILE A 25 3.52 6.19 -6.29
N VAL A 26 2.31 5.61 -6.31
CA VAL A 26 2.06 4.34 -5.66
C VAL A 26 2.76 3.26 -6.47
N GLN A 27 3.70 2.54 -5.85
CA GLN A 27 4.48 1.49 -6.52
C GLN A 27 3.87 0.11 -6.32
N VAL A 28 3.14 -0.10 -5.22
CA VAL A 28 2.64 -1.42 -4.84
C VAL A 28 1.24 -1.32 -4.26
N LYS A 29 0.42 -2.32 -4.57
CA LYS A 29 -0.86 -2.56 -3.93
C LYS A 29 -0.84 -3.91 -3.22
N TYR A 30 -1.33 -3.91 -1.99
CA TYR A 30 -1.57 -5.10 -1.18
C TYR A 30 -3.06 -5.21 -0.86
N PHE A 31 -3.57 -6.43 -0.70
CA PHE A 31 -4.96 -6.68 -0.35
C PHE A 31 -5.08 -7.93 0.50
N HIS A 32 -6.12 -7.98 1.34
CA HIS A 32 -6.45 -9.20 2.07
C HIS A 32 -7.59 -9.94 1.33
N PRO A 33 -7.42 -11.23 0.95
CA PRO A 33 -8.37 -11.92 0.06
C PRO A 33 -9.76 -12.16 0.67
N LEU A 34 -9.88 -12.12 2.00
CA LEU A 34 -11.14 -12.31 2.72
C LEU A 34 -11.65 -11.05 3.44
N SER A 35 -11.15 -9.85 3.08
CA SER A 35 -11.70 -8.60 3.59
C SER A 35 -11.72 -7.52 2.50
N SER A 36 -12.34 -6.38 2.79
CA SER A 36 -12.32 -5.20 1.91
C SER A 36 -11.02 -4.38 2.02
N TRP A 37 -10.09 -4.78 2.91
CA TRP A 37 -8.92 -3.96 3.21
C TRP A 37 -7.87 -4.04 2.11
N THR A 38 -7.46 -2.87 1.63
CA THR A 38 -6.43 -2.69 0.61
C THR A 38 -5.44 -1.62 1.04
N TRP A 39 -4.15 -1.84 0.78
CA TRP A 39 -3.07 -0.89 1.09
C TRP A 39 -2.32 -0.53 -0.19
N TYR A 40 -2.04 0.75 -0.36
CA TYR A 40 -1.35 1.29 -1.52
C TYR A 40 -0.11 2.03 -1.05
N VAL A 41 1.06 1.53 -1.43
CA VAL A 41 2.36 1.97 -0.89
C VAL A 41 3.11 2.82 -1.89
N ALA A 42 3.59 3.97 -1.40
CA ALA A 42 4.31 4.98 -2.19
C ALA A 42 5.67 5.38 -1.59
N GLY A 43 5.97 4.99 -0.35
CA GLY A 43 7.30 5.16 0.26
C GLY A 43 7.62 4.08 1.29
N TYR A 44 8.90 3.89 1.61
CA TYR A 44 9.37 2.91 2.59
C TYR A 44 10.63 3.37 3.33
N THR A 45 10.67 3.18 4.65
CA THR A 45 11.84 3.42 5.51
C THR A 45 11.68 2.62 6.81
N ASP A 46 12.73 1.91 7.24
CA ASP A 46 12.81 1.22 8.55
C ASP A 46 11.54 0.42 8.94
N ASP A 47 11.19 -0.58 8.12
CA ASP A 47 10.00 -1.47 8.26
C ASP A 47 8.63 -0.79 8.11
N HIS A 48 8.59 0.53 7.88
CA HIS A 48 7.34 1.24 7.66
C HIS A 48 7.15 1.60 6.20
N PHE A 49 5.95 1.36 5.70
CA PHE A 49 5.47 1.94 4.46
C PHE A 49 4.73 3.25 4.72
N TRP A 50 4.65 4.08 3.69
CA TRP A 50 3.77 5.23 3.64
C TRP A 50 2.88 5.17 2.39
N GLY A 51 1.60 5.51 2.54
CA GLY A 51 0.67 5.59 1.42
C GLY A 51 -0.80 5.60 1.84
N LEU A 52 -1.68 5.06 1.00
CA LEU A 52 -3.14 5.02 1.25
C LEU A 52 -3.56 3.70 1.90
N VAL A 53 -4.49 3.80 2.84
CA VAL A 53 -5.21 2.67 3.43
C VAL A 53 -6.68 2.78 3.07
N ASP A 54 -7.18 1.77 2.37
CA ASP A 54 -8.58 1.59 2.02
C ASP A 54 -9.16 0.49 2.93
N GLY A 55 -9.52 0.89 4.16
CA GLY A 55 -10.20 0.04 5.14
C GLY A 55 -11.62 0.55 5.42
N ASP A 56 -11.96 0.76 6.68
CA ASP A 56 -13.23 1.39 7.05
C ASP A 56 -13.34 2.83 6.53
N PHE A 57 -12.22 3.57 6.52
CA PHE A 57 -12.09 4.91 5.96
C PHE A 57 -10.93 5.01 4.97
N LEU A 58 -10.96 6.04 4.11
CA LEU A 58 -9.85 6.32 3.21
C LEU A 58 -8.82 7.19 3.92
N GLU A 59 -7.70 6.60 4.29
CA GLU A 59 -6.67 7.28 5.06
C GLU A 59 -5.35 7.35 4.28
N THR A 60 -4.53 8.34 4.60
CA THR A 60 -3.10 8.36 4.23
C THR A 60 -2.30 8.26 5.51
N GLY A 61 -1.37 7.31 5.57
CA GLY A 61 -0.65 7.05 6.81
C GLY A 61 0.51 6.10 6.67
N LEU A 62 1.10 5.78 7.83
CA LEU A 62 2.12 4.77 7.97
C LEU A 62 1.48 3.38 8.07
N ILE A 63 2.16 2.38 7.51
CA ILE A 63 1.71 0.99 7.55
C ILE A 63 2.92 0.14 7.95
N SER A 64 2.81 -0.58 9.07
CA SER A 64 3.89 -1.49 9.50
C SER A 64 3.94 -2.71 8.60
N LEU A 65 5.13 -3.00 8.06
CA LEU A 65 5.37 -4.21 7.27
C LEU A 65 5.31 -5.46 8.17
N GLU A 66 5.75 -5.37 9.42
CA GLU A 66 5.59 -6.44 10.40
C GLU A 66 4.11 -6.75 10.67
N GLU A 67 3.27 -5.74 10.94
CA GLU A 67 1.83 -5.95 11.16
C GLU A 67 1.15 -6.52 9.90
N LEU A 68 1.47 -6.00 8.71
CA LEU A 68 0.98 -6.54 7.44
C LEU A 68 1.27 -8.04 7.28
N LYS A 69 2.45 -8.51 7.73
CA LYS A 69 2.83 -9.93 7.68
C LYS A 69 2.12 -10.77 8.75
N SER A 70 1.77 -10.18 9.88
CA SER A 70 1.12 -10.87 11.00
C SER A 70 -0.38 -11.06 10.79
N VAL A 71 -1.01 -10.25 9.93
CA VAL A 71 -2.42 -10.41 9.56
C VAL A 71 -2.67 -11.83 9.02
N LYS A 72 -3.57 -12.53 9.72
CA LYS A 72 -4.06 -13.86 9.35
C LYS A 72 -5.56 -13.95 9.61
N LEU A 73 -6.31 -14.27 8.57
CA LEU A 73 -7.72 -14.60 8.66
C LEU A 73 -7.97 -15.93 7.95
N LEU A 74 -8.44 -16.92 8.73
CA LEU A 74 -8.63 -18.30 8.26
C LEU A 74 -7.38 -18.89 7.56
N GLY A 75 -6.19 -18.55 8.07
CA GLY A 75 -4.90 -19.01 7.52
C GLY A 75 -4.37 -18.21 6.34
N LEU A 76 -5.21 -17.41 5.67
CA LEU A 76 -4.80 -16.49 4.61
C LEU A 76 -4.24 -15.21 5.22
N GLY A 77 -3.19 -14.67 4.60
CA GLY A 77 -2.63 -13.39 4.98
C GLY A 77 -2.80 -12.37 3.86
N VAL A 78 -2.20 -11.20 4.05
CA VAL A 78 -2.17 -10.17 3.01
C VAL A 78 -1.36 -10.65 1.81
N GLU A 79 -1.83 -10.30 0.62
CA GLU A 79 -1.20 -10.61 -0.65
C GLU A 79 -0.84 -9.33 -1.40
N ARG A 80 0.06 -9.47 -2.38
CA ARG A 80 0.50 -8.39 -3.26
C ARG A 80 -0.19 -8.56 -4.61
N ASP A 81 -0.76 -7.47 -5.12
CA ASP A 81 -1.34 -7.42 -6.45
C ASP A 81 -0.22 -7.36 -7.50
N LEU A 82 -0.10 -8.40 -8.34
CA LEU A 82 0.94 -8.49 -9.37
C LEU A 82 0.59 -7.72 -10.65
N HIS A 83 -0.66 -7.31 -10.81
CA HIS A 83 -1.17 -6.60 -11.98
C HIS A 83 -1.39 -5.12 -11.72
N PHE A 84 -1.07 -4.64 -10.51
CA PHE A 84 -1.13 -3.23 -10.19
C PHE A 84 -0.06 -2.45 -10.96
N GLU A 85 -0.51 -1.49 -11.77
CA GLU A 85 0.36 -0.56 -12.49
C GLU A 85 0.65 0.67 -11.64
N PRO A 86 1.95 1.06 -11.47
CA PRO A 86 2.30 2.25 -10.71
C PRO A 86 1.67 3.51 -11.29
N LYS A 87 1.00 4.29 -10.44
CA LYS A 87 0.30 5.51 -10.84
C LYS A 87 0.28 6.55 -9.70
N PRO A 88 -0.05 7.83 -9.99
CA PRO A 88 -0.09 8.87 -8.96
C PRO A 88 -1.05 8.54 -7.82
N MET A 89 -0.64 8.79 -6.58
CA MET A 89 -1.48 8.57 -5.39
C MET A 89 -2.80 9.34 -5.44
N SER A 90 -2.80 10.52 -6.07
CA SER A 90 -4.01 11.32 -6.30
C SER A 90 -5.01 10.64 -7.24
N GLU A 91 -4.54 9.88 -8.22
CA GLU A 91 -5.38 9.10 -9.13
C GLU A 91 -5.98 7.90 -8.41
N VAL A 92 -5.15 7.12 -7.69
CA VAL A 92 -5.59 5.99 -6.86
C VAL A 92 -6.68 6.43 -5.88
N ARG A 93 -6.47 7.55 -5.18
CA ARG A 93 -7.45 8.10 -4.24
C ARG A 93 -8.79 8.40 -4.92
N LYS A 94 -8.78 9.04 -6.10
CA LYS A 94 -10.00 9.33 -6.87
C LYS A 94 -10.72 8.06 -7.32
N GLU A 95 -9.99 7.04 -7.73
CA GLU A 95 -10.56 5.74 -8.11
C GLU A 95 -11.29 5.09 -6.93
N ILE A 96 -10.62 4.99 -5.78
CA ILE A 96 -11.20 4.42 -4.54
C ILE A 96 -12.47 5.17 -4.13
N GLN A 97 -12.44 6.51 -4.16
CA GLN A 97 -13.59 7.34 -3.78
C GLN A 97 -14.80 7.15 -4.70
N LYS A 98 -14.59 6.82 -5.98
CA LYS A 98 -15.68 6.52 -6.91
C LYS A 98 -16.31 5.15 -6.67
N THR A 99 -15.54 4.19 -6.16
CA THR A 99 -15.98 2.81 -5.97
C THR A 99 -16.50 2.52 -4.57
N ARG A 100 -16.11 3.31 -3.58
CA ARG A 100 -16.68 3.26 -2.23
C ARG A 100 -18.16 3.62 -2.29
N ARG A 101 -19.00 2.73 -1.75
CA ARG A 101 -20.46 2.88 -1.65
C ARG A 101 -20.85 3.32 -0.26
#